data_AF-A0A7V7CWY5-F1
#
_entry.id   AF-A0A7V7CWY5-F1
#
_cell.length_a   1.000
_cell.length_b   1.000
_cell.length_c   1.000
_cell.angle_alpha   90.00
_cell.angle_beta   90.00
_cell.angle_gamma   90.00
#
_symmetry.space_group_name_H-M   'P 1'
#
loop_
_entity.id
_entity.type
_entity.pdbx_description
1 polymer ?
#
loop_
_entity_poly.entity_id
_entity_poly.type
_entity_poly.pdbx_seq_one_letter_code
_entity_poly.pdbx_strand_id
1 'polypeptide(L)'
;MSGKTAYQRIQRYRERQTEIGLIRHELRIAPEDRDAINALAKKRRKQRQSIINNKYLDFVLGTLNAPRPHPISGRDLLDCLRCDVPIACFKAHIEALFTEISAEALYWLVLSGVTSFEELNRAQIVWKHKKGPHYEWLQEMAELELARNAQQNLTHSE
;
A
#
# COMPACT_ATOMS: atom_id res chain seq x y z
N MET A 1 -23.48 17.94 -19.57
CA MET A 1 -22.34 18.16 -20.49
C MET A 1 -21.00 17.70 -19.88
N SER A 2 -20.79 16.40 -19.62
CA SER A 2 -19.63 15.90 -18.83
C SER A 2 -18.57 15.11 -19.63
N GLY A 3 -18.88 14.62 -20.83
CA GLY A 3 -18.00 13.70 -21.58
C GLY A 3 -16.73 14.31 -22.21
N LYS A 4 -16.58 15.64 -22.25
CA LYS A 4 -15.45 16.31 -22.94
C LYS A 4 -14.13 16.26 -22.16
N THR A 5 -14.17 16.08 -20.84
CA THR A 5 -12.98 16.19 -19.97
C THR A 5 -12.14 14.90 -19.92
N ALA A 6 -12.76 13.73 -19.94
CA ALA A 6 -12.04 12.45 -19.88
C ALA A 6 -11.24 12.17 -21.17
N TYR A 7 -11.87 12.43 -22.33
CA TYR A 7 -11.23 12.27 -23.63
C TYR A 7 -9.99 13.16 -23.78
N GLN A 8 -10.11 14.44 -23.39
CA GLN A 8 -8.99 15.39 -23.43
C GLN A 8 -7.85 15.01 -22.48
N ARG A 9 -8.15 14.44 -21.29
CA ARG A 9 -7.13 13.92 -20.36
C ARG A 9 -6.41 12.71 -20.95
N ILE A 10 -7.16 11.80 -21.58
CA ILE A 10 -6.58 10.63 -22.25
C ILE A 10 -5.68 11.08 -23.41
N GLN A 11 -6.10 12.08 -24.19
CA GLN A 11 -5.32 12.61 -25.31
C GLN A 11 -4.01 13.26 -24.84
N ARG A 12 -4.05 14.15 -23.84
CA ARG A 12 -2.84 14.74 -23.23
C ARG A 12 -1.90 13.69 -22.64
N TYR A 13 -2.45 12.65 -22.02
CA TYR A 13 -1.64 11.54 -21.53
C TYR A 13 -0.96 10.78 -22.67
N ARG A 14 -1.65 10.55 -23.80
CA ARG A 14 -1.10 9.88 -24.99
C ARG A 14 0.03 10.70 -25.61
N GLU A 15 -0.17 11.99 -25.81
CA GLU A 15 0.84 12.92 -26.36
C GLU A 15 2.13 12.89 -25.52
N ARG A 16 1.99 12.96 -24.19
CA ARG A 16 3.12 12.94 -23.26
C ARG A 16 3.87 11.60 -23.22
N GLN A 17 3.22 10.48 -23.53
CA GLN A 17 3.89 9.17 -23.61
C GLN A 17 4.73 9.05 -24.88
N THR A 18 4.24 9.59 -26.00
CA THR A 18 4.98 9.62 -27.27
C THR A 18 6.23 10.49 -27.17
N GLU A 19 6.18 11.61 -26.44
CA GLU A 19 7.35 12.46 -26.14
C GLU A 19 8.45 11.71 -25.36
N ILE A 20 8.08 10.72 -24.53
CA ILE A 20 9.02 9.90 -23.74
C ILE A 20 9.52 8.69 -24.56
N GLY A 21 9.21 8.64 -25.87
CA GLY A 21 9.65 7.57 -26.77
C GLY A 21 8.89 6.24 -26.61
N LEU A 22 7.75 6.25 -25.90
CA LEU A 22 6.91 5.06 -25.77
C LEU A 22 6.02 4.92 -27.01
N ILE A 23 6.30 3.88 -27.80
CA ILE A 23 5.51 3.50 -28.98
C ILE A 23 4.40 2.56 -28.53
N ARG A 24 3.15 2.94 -28.78
CA ARG A 24 1.98 2.12 -28.47
C ARG A 24 1.55 1.37 -29.72
N HIS A 25 1.56 0.04 -29.66
CA HIS A 25 0.94 -0.80 -30.68
C HIS A 25 -0.49 -1.18 -30.24
N GLU A 26 -1.48 -0.88 -31.07
CA GLU A 26 -2.83 -1.38 -30.87
C GLU A 26 -2.91 -2.83 -31.39
N LEU A 27 -3.01 -3.77 -30.46
CA LEU A 27 -3.17 -5.19 -30.78
C LEU A 27 -4.65 -5.52 -30.81
N ARG A 28 -5.16 -6.00 -31.94
CA ARG A 28 -6.47 -6.64 -32.01
C ARG A 28 -6.33 -8.06 -31.48
N ILE A 29 -7.12 -8.38 -30.48
CA ILE A 29 -7.14 -9.68 -29.81
C ILE A 29 -8.42 -10.39 -30.22
N ALA A 30 -8.33 -11.68 -30.55
CA ALA A 30 -9.50 -12.50 -30.81
C ALA A 30 -10.37 -12.58 -29.53
N PRO A 31 -11.71 -12.48 -29.63
CA PRO A 31 -12.59 -12.47 -28.46
C PRO A 31 -12.33 -13.62 -27.46
N GLU A 32 -12.02 -14.81 -27.98
CA GLU A 32 -11.68 -16.03 -27.26
C GLU A 32 -10.41 -15.94 -26.40
N ASP A 33 -9.42 -15.13 -26.82
CA ASP A 33 -8.14 -14.96 -26.11
C ASP A 33 -8.20 -13.86 -25.04
N ARG A 34 -9.28 -13.06 -25.02
CA ARG A 34 -9.41 -11.89 -24.16
C ARG A 34 -9.26 -12.24 -22.68
N ASP A 35 -9.90 -13.32 -22.24
CA ASP A 35 -9.88 -13.74 -20.85
C ASP A 35 -8.52 -14.28 -20.43
N ALA A 36 -7.86 -15.05 -21.30
CA ALA A 36 -6.51 -15.56 -21.08
C ALA A 36 -5.49 -14.42 -20.95
N ILE A 37 -5.58 -13.40 -21.81
CA ILE A 37 -4.71 -12.22 -21.76
C ILE A 37 -4.99 -11.39 -20.51
N ASN A 38 -6.26 -11.20 -20.14
CA ASN A 38 -6.64 -10.52 -18.90
C ASN A 38 -6.10 -11.25 -17.67
N ALA A 39 -6.21 -12.58 -17.63
CA ALA A 39 -5.69 -13.41 -16.55
C ALA A 39 -4.16 -13.29 -16.45
N LEU A 40 -3.44 -13.35 -17.57
CA LEU A 40 -1.99 -13.15 -17.61
C LEU A 40 -1.59 -11.75 -17.15
N ALA A 41 -2.30 -10.72 -17.61
CA ALA A 41 -2.07 -9.34 -17.19
C ALA A 41 -2.30 -9.18 -15.68
N LYS A 42 -3.36 -9.78 -15.13
CA LYS A 42 -3.64 -9.81 -13.69
C LYS A 42 -2.52 -10.51 -12.92
N LYS A 43 -2.04 -11.66 -13.40
CA LYS A 43 -0.92 -12.40 -12.81
C LYS A 43 0.36 -11.55 -12.77
N ARG A 44 0.73 -10.93 -13.90
CA ARG A 44 1.92 -10.06 -13.99
C ARG A 44 1.80 -8.82 -13.10
N ARG A 45 0.62 -8.19 -13.03
CA ARG A 45 0.36 -7.07 -12.10
C ARG A 45 0.57 -7.51 -10.66
N LYS A 46 0.02 -8.66 -10.25
CA LYS A 46 0.21 -9.21 -8.90
C LYS A 46 1.68 -9.47 -8.58
N GLN A 47 2.44 -10.05 -9.53
CA GLN A 47 3.87 -10.31 -9.35
C GLN A 47 4.69 -9.01 -9.24
N ARG A 48 4.39 -8.02 -10.09
CA ARG A 48 5.05 -6.71 -9.99
C ARG A 48 4.73 -6.04 -8.65
N GLN A 49 3.48 -6.14 -8.20
CA GLN A 49 3.07 -5.64 -6.90
C GLN A 49 3.85 -6.35 -5.78
N SER A 50 3.96 -7.68 -5.78
CA SER A 50 4.72 -8.37 -4.73
C SER A 50 6.19 -7.96 -4.68
N ILE A 51 6.83 -7.70 -5.83
CA ILE A 51 8.21 -7.20 -5.87
C ILE A 51 8.31 -5.81 -5.23
N ILE A 52 7.37 -4.92 -5.56
CA ILE A 52 7.30 -3.57 -4.97
C ILE A 52 7.08 -3.66 -3.46
N ASN A 53 6.15 -4.51 -3.02
CA ASN A 53 5.84 -4.73 -1.61
C ASN A 53 7.07 -5.20 -0.84
N ASN A 54 7.79 -6.19 -1.37
CA ASN A 54 9.02 -6.69 -0.75
C ASN A 54 10.09 -5.60 -0.66
N LYS A 55 10.27 -4.79 -1.71
CA LYS A 55 11.24 -3.67 -1.69
C LYS A 55 10.99 -2.70 -0.53
N TYR A 56 9.72 -2.33 -0.28
CA TYR A 56 9.40 -1.39 0.80
C TYR A 56 9.48 -2.05 2.18
N LEU A 57 9.12 -3.33 2.30
CA LEU A 57 9.36 -4.11 3.52
C LEU A 57 10.86 -4.17 3.83
N ASP A 58 11.69 -4.53 2.86
CA ASP A 58 13.15 -4.62 3.02
C ASP A 58 13.76 -3.27 3.41
N PHE A 59 13.27 -2.17 2.82
CA PHE A 59 13.70 -0.83 3.19
C PHE A 59 13.36 -0.49 4.66
N VAL A 60 12.14 -0.77 5.10
CA VAL A 60 11.74 -0.54 6.50
C VAL A 60 12.52 -1.44 7.46
N LEU A 61 12.66 -2.73 7.15
CA LEU A 61 13.44 -3.67 7.96
C LEU A 61 14.93 -3.33 8.03
N GLY A 62 15.48 -2.73 6.97
CA GLY A 62 16.85 -2.23 6.92
C GLY A 62 17.08 -0.96 7.74
N THR A 63 16.01 -0.20 8.03
CA THR A 63 16.07 1.07 8.77
C THR A 63 15.63 0.96 10.22
N LEU A 64 14.95 -0.14 10.59
CA LEU A 64 14.60 -0.44 11.98
C LEU A 64 15.87 -0.66 12.82
N ASN A 65 16.09 0.25 13.78
CA ASN A 65 17.21 0.20 14.72
C ASN A 65 16.76 -0.39 16.08
N ALA A 66 16.13 -1.56 16.04
CA ALA A 66 15.79 -2.31 17.25
C ALA A 66 16.92 -3.28 17.64
N PRO A 67 17.20 -3.48 18.95
CA PRO A 67 18.03 -4.61 19.39
C PRO A 67 17.41 -5.90 18.86
N ARG A 68 18.22 -6.74 18.21
CA ARG A 68 17.77 -7.95 17.48
C ARG A 68 18.11 -9.25 18.21
N PRO A 69 17.54 -9.54 19.40
CA PRO A 69 17.68 -10.89 19.96
C PRO A 69 16.97 -11.92 19.07
N HIS A 70 15.92 -11.50 18.34
CA HIS A 70 15.24 -12.28 17.31
C HIS A 70 15.15 -11.43 16.03
N PRO A 71 15.65 -11.91 14.88
CA PRO A 71 15.45 -11.23 13.61
C PRO A 71 13.96 -11.24 13.24
N ILE A 72 13.47 -10.14 12.69
CA ILE A 72 12.09 -10.01 12.20
C ILE A 72 12.10 -10.04 10.67
N SER A 73 11.33 -10.93 10.05
CA SER A 73 11.13 -10.94 8.60
C SER A 73 9.99 -10.01 8.18
N GLY A 74 9.86 -9.73 6.88
CA GLY A 74 8.72 -8.96 6.37
C GLY A 74 7.38 -9.65 6.62
N ARG A 75 7.37 -10.99 6.68
CA ARG A 75 6.18 -11.75 7.04
C ARG A 75 5.84 -11.57 8.51
N ASP A 76 6.82 -11.67 9.39
CA ASP A 76 6.64 -11.50 10.84
C ASP A 76 6.14 -10.09 11.17
N LEU A 77 6.68 -9.07 10.49
CA LEU A 77 6.22 -7.68 10.62
C LEU A 77 4.73 -7.55 10.27
N LEU A 78 4.31 -8.13 9.13
CA LEU A 78 2.91 -8.11 8.73
C LEU A 78 2.00 -8.87 9.71
N ASP A 79 2.47 -10.01 10.22
CA ASP A 79 1.71 -10.78 11.22
C ASP A 79 1.61 -9.99 12.53
N CYS A 80 2.65 -9.24 12.93
CA CYS A 80 2.61 -8.35 14.09
C CYS A 80 1.69 -7.13 13.88
N LEU A 81 1.60 -6.58 12.66
CA LEU A 81 0.65 -5.50 12.36
C LEU A 81 -0.80 -5.98 12.35
N ARG A 82 -1.01 -7.28 12.11
CA ARG A 82 -2.35 -7.87 11.96
C ARG A 82 -2.88 -8.60 13.18
N CYS A 83 -2.01 -8.96 14.12
CA CYS A 83 -2.38 -9.73 15.29
C CYS A 83 -3.30 -8.94 16.23
N ASP A 84 -4.20 -9.65 16.90
CA ASP A 84 -5.04 -9.07 17.95
C ASP A 84 -4.35 -9.08 19.32
N VAL A 85 -3.28 -9.87 19.46
CA VAL A 85 -2.49 -10.02 20.69
C VAL A 85 -1.01 -9.80 20.39
N PRO A 86 -0.31 -8.91 21.12
CA PRO A 86 1.12 -8.66 20.91
C PRO A 86 1.99 -9.89 21.06
N ILE A 87 2.92 -10.07 20.12
CA ILE A 87 3.91 -11.14 20.14
C ILE A 87 5.17 -10.63 20.88
N ALA A 88 5.36 -11.07 22.13
CA ALA A 88 6.33 -10.48 23.04
C ALA A 88 7.77 -10.37 22.49
N CYS A 89 8.24 -11.37 21.73
CA CYS A 89 9.60 -11.36 21.18
C CYS A 89 9.84 -10.28 20.10
N PHE A 90 8.79 -9.74 19.49
CA PHE A 90 8.89 -8.70 18.47
C PHE A 90 8.56 -7.29 18.98
N LYS A 91 8.31 -7.12 20.28
CA LYS A 91 7.91 -5.84 20.87
C LYS A 91 8.86 -4.69 20.52
N ALA A 92 10.17 -4.89 20.67
CA ALA A 92 11.15 -3.85 20.36
C ALA A 92 11.13 -3.42 18.89
N HIS A 93 10.86 -4.35 17.96
CA HIS A 93 10.76 -4.05 16.53
C HIS A 93 9.53 -3.21 16.22
N ILE A 94 8.40 -3.52 16.84
CA ILE A 94 7.15 -2.76 16.64
C ILE A 94 7.22 -1.39 17.31
N GLU A 95 7.87 -1.28 18.47
CA GLU A 95 8.15 0.03 19.08
C GLU A 95 9.03 0.87 18.15
N ALA A 96 10.14 0.33 17.66
CA ALA A 96 11.02 1.03 16.71
C ALA A 96 10.30 1.44 15.41
N LEU A 97 9.39 0.59 14.90
CA LEU A 97 8.56 0.93 13.74
C LEU A 97 7.75 2.22 13.95
N PHE A 98 7.19 2.42 15.14
CA PHE A 98 6.34 3.58 15.41
C PHE A 98 7.11 4.79 15.96
N THR A 99 8.35 4.62 16.42
CA THR A 99 9.16 5.72 16.97
C THR A 99 10.29 6.21 16.07
N GLU A 100 10.88 5.32 15.27
CA GLU A 100 12.13 5.62 14.53
C GLU A 100 11.93 5.75 13.03
N ILE A 101 10.98 4.99 12.47
CA ILE A 101 10.71 5.02 11.03
C ILE A 101 10.02 6.33 10.66
N SER A 102 10.38 6.92 9.52
CA SER A 102 9.76 8.17 9.08
C SER A 102 8.29 7.97 8.68
N ALA A 103 7.48 9.01 8.84
CA ALA A 103 6.09 9.00 8.36
C ALA A 103 6.01 8.71 6.84
N GLU A 104 7.00 9.19 6.07
CA GLU A 104 7.12 8.91 4.64
C GLU A 104 7.27 7.41 4.36
N ALA A 105 8.11 6.69 5.11
CA ALA A 105 8.29 5.26 4.94
C ALA A 105 7.02 4.47 5.32
N LEU A 106 6.34 4.85 6.40
CA LEU A 106 5.03 4.29 6.75
C LEU A 106 4.00 4.52 5.64
N TYR A 107 3.99 5.73 5.06
CA TYR A 107 3.13 6.05 3.94
C TYR A 107 3.44 5.22 2.69
N TRP A 108 4.72 4.95 2.39
CA TRP A 108 5.10 4.07 1.29
C TRP A 108 4.63 2.62 1.49
N LEU A 109 4.60 2.10 2.72
CA LEU A 109 3.99 0.79 3.01
C LEU A 109 2.50 0.78 2.68
N VAL A 110 1.79 1.86 2.98
CA VAL A 110 0.37 2.00 2.65
C VAL A 110 0.15 2.12 1.14
N LEU A 111 0.88 3.00 0.46
CA LEU A 111 0.75 3.20 -0.99
C LEU A 111 1.13 1.96 -1.81
N SER A 112 2.05 1.15 -1.32
CA SER A 112 2.38 -0.13 -1.93
C SER A 112 1.35 -1.23 -1.62
N GLY A 113 0.36 -0.98 -0.78
CA GLY A 113 -0.65 -1.96 -0.40
C GLY A 113 -0.07 -3.12 0.41
N VAL A 114 1.03 -2.89 1.12
CA VAL A 114 1.59 -3.84 2.09
C VAL A 114 0.71 -3.89 3.34
N THR A 115 0.25 -2.72 3.78
CA THR A 115 -0.64 -2.48 4.92
C THR A 115 -1.62 -1.34 4.57
N SER A 116 -2.57 -1.05 5.44
CA SER A 116 -3.45 0.14 5.41
C SER A 116 -3.18 1.07 6.60
N PHE A 117 -3.70 2.30 6.58
CA PHE A 117 -3.65 3.16 7.76
C PHE A 117 -4.51 2.60 8.90
N GLU A 118 -5.65 1.98 8.57
CA GLU A 118 -6.49 1.27 9.54
C GLU A 118 -5.71 0.17 10.27
N GLU A 119 -4.95 -0.66 9.54
CA GLU A 119 -4.10 -1.71 10.15
C GLU A 119 -2.99 -1.12 11.02
N LEU A 120 -2.32 -0.06 10.57
CA LEU A 120 -1.27 0.62 11.34
C LEU A 120 -1.80 1.25 12.64
N ASN A 121 -2.93 1.95 12.57
CA ASN A 121 -3.58 2.53 13.73
C ASN A 121 -4.06 1.45 14.71
N ARG A 122 -4.68 0.38 14.21
CA ARG A 122 -5.05 -0.78 15.05
C ARG A 122 -3.82 -1.38 15.74
N ALA A 123 -2.72 -1.56 15.03
CA ALA A 123 -1.49 -2.09 15.59
C ALA A 123 -0.97 -1.21 16.74
N GLN A 124 -1.00 0.13 16.61
CA GLN A 124 -0.63 1.01 17.73
C GLN A 124 -1.47 0.76 18.99
N ILE A 125 -2.76 0.51 18.84
CA ILE A 125 -3.67 0.22 19.96
C ILE A 125 -3.32 -1.15 20.58
N VAL A 126 -3.19 -2.19 19.76
CA VAL A 126 -2.87 -3.56 20.19
C VAL A 126 -1.55 -3.60 20.95
N TRP A 127 -0.51 -2.97 20.39
CA TRP A 127 0.83 -2.91 20.98
C TRP A 127 0.96 -1.85 22.09
N LYS A 128 -0.14 -1.17 22.46
CA LYS A 128 -0.20 -0.13 23.49
C LYS A 128 0.75 1.05 23.21
N HIS A 129 1.07 1.31 21.95
CA HIS A 129 1.92 2.39 21.51
C HIS A 129 1.11 3.68 21.30
N LYS A 130 0.57 4.23 22.40
CA LYS A 130 -0.32 5.41 22.38
C LYS A 130 0.40 6.76 22.42
N LYS A 131 1.74 6.74 22.37
CA LYS A 131 2.59 7.91 22.54
C LYS A 131 3.82 7.73 21.66
N GLY A 132 3.75 8.29 20.46
CA GLY A 132 4.83 8.24 19.47
C GLY A 132 4.64 9.37 18.47
N PRO A 133 5.69 9.74 17.72
CA PRO A 133 5.66 10.84 16.77
C PRO A 133 4.57 10.68 15.69
N HIS A 134 4.14 9.44 15.44
CA HIS A 134 3.17 9.10 14.40
C HIS A 134 1.79 8.75 14.92
N TYR A 135 1.55 8.79 16.24
CA TYR A 135 0.29 8.31 16.82
C TYR A 135 -0.93 9.10 16.32
N GLU A 136 -0.93 10.42 16.53
CA GLU A 136 -2.05 11.29 16.13
C GLU A 136 -2.22 11.29 14.60
N TRP A 137 -1.12 11.36 13.86
CA TRP A 137 -1.14 11.30 12.40
C TRP A 137 -1.74 9.99 11.86
N LEU A 138 -1.35 8.83 12.41
CA LEU A 138 -1.91 7.55 11.96
C LEU A 138 -3.39 7.40 12.33
N GLN A 139 -3.82 7.96 13.46
CA GLN A 139 -5.23 8.03 13.82
C GLN A 139 -6.02 8.87 12.80
N GLU A 140 -5.58 10.10 12.51
CA GLU A 140 -6.21 10.97 11.53
C GLU A 140 -6.29 10.32 10.14
N MET A 141 -5.20 9.71 9.69
CA MET A 141 -5.17 9.05 8.37
C MET A 141 -6.11 7.84 8.30
N ALA A 142 -6.23 7.06 9.38
CA ALA A 142 -7.17 5.94 9.44
C ALA A 142 -8.63 6.43 9.42
N GLU A 143 -8.95 7.52 10.13
CA GLU A 143 -10.29 8.12 10.11
C GLU A 143 -10.65 8.66 8.71
N LEU A 144 -9.70 9.32 8.02
CA LEU A 144 -9.87 9.78 6.65
C LEU A 144 -10.05 8.62 5.66
N GLU A 145 -9.31 7.52 5.84
CA GLU A 145 -9.44 6.32 5.01
C GLU A 145 -10.85 5.71 5.16
N LEU A 146 -11.31 5.53 6.40
CA LEU A 146 -12.67 5.06 6.71
C LEU A 146 -13.76 5.96 6.11
N ALA A 147 -13.64 7.28 6.27
CA ALA A 147 -14.59 8.24 5.74
C ALA A 147 -14.68 8.18 4.20
N ARG A 148 -13.53 8.06 3.54
CA ARG A 148 -13.47 7.91 2.07
C ARG A 148 -14.11 6.59 1.62
N ASN A 149 -13.83 5.49 2.32
CA ASN A 149 -14.39 4.18 2.00
C ASN A 149 -15.93 4.17 2.17
N ALA A 150 -16.44 4.81 3.22
CA ALA A 150 -17.87 4.99 3.44
C ALA A 150 -18.54 5.79 2.31
N GLN A 151 -17.94 6.90 1.87
CA GLN A 151 -18.42 7.68 0.73
C GLN A 151 -18.44 6.89 -0.59
N GLN A 152 -17.42 6.05 -0.83
CA GLN A 152 -17.38 5.21 -2.03
C GLN A 152 -18.49 4.15 -2.03
N ASN A 153 -18.80 3.56 -0.88
CA ASN A 153 -19.86 2.56 -0.77
C ASN A 153 -21.26 3.16 -0.99
N LEU A 154 -21.48 4.40 -0.56
CA LEU A 154 -22.72 5.14 -0.81
C LEU A 154 -22.93 5.42 -2.30
N THR A 155 -21.87 5.77 -3.04
CA THR A 155 -21.97 6.09 -4.48
C THR A 155 -22.11 4.88 -5.41
N HIS A 156 -21.81 3.67 -4.93
CA HIS A 156 -22.01 2.42 -5.70
C HIS A 156 -23.34 1.71 -5.39
N SER A 157 -24.11 2.22 -4.44
CA SER A 157 -25.41 1.67 -4.04
C SER A 157 -26.61 2.40 -4.69
N GLU A 158 -26.33 3.44 -5.49
CA GLU A 158 -27.29 4.18 -6.34
C GLU A 158 -27.12 3.81 -7.82
#